data_AF-A0A520WFR8-F1
#
_entry.id   AF-A0A520WFR8-F1
#
_cell.length_a   1.000
_cell.length_b   1.000
_cell.length_c   1.000
_cell.angle_alpha   90.00
_cell.angle_beta   90.00
_cell.angle_gamma   90.00
#
_symmetry.space_group_name_H-M   'P 1'
#
loop_
_entity.id
_entity.type
_entity.pdbx_description
1 polymer ?
#
loop_
_entity_poly.entity_id
_entity_poly.type
_entity_poly.pdbx_seq_one_letter_code
_entity_poly.pdbx_strand_id
1 'polypeptide(L)'
;MVVRNKAQEGVFIGLFALGVLVAISLAVSFMGNRVTDLLQVQGQVMAGKQSYWLSYSGIEVAATSRFAGIAAGTNTYSLSNGLISVLGETSVDKFNGVNRTNIITSTGSVADGVRKIKYTLGSSTEYALFFDGGVGDYVDIGNINAKMEMEVDDDTDAITYVDGGAQADFSISFWVKPDYSNMNEDFGVIIAANNCTDAGDCNNDRAIIIGLLKASGFLRIWHPNPNEKDFATALSADSWHHVVYTRSAANPNLGVGTMYLNGVLLGTDNPDNSWFKSAADGESWFLGTDIDAGNTKSENYAGGLDEVAIWKSVLSLAQIQTLYIQGKAFDIATNMSTNLVAYWSFDNTGDDGSGNSFSSTITGAAYTGY
;
A
#
# COMPACT_ATOMS: atom_id res chain seq x y z
N MET A 1 -23.71 55.80 98.14
CA MET A 1 -23.29 54.40 97.88
C MET A 1 -23.92 53.95 96.57
N VAL A 2 -23.28 54.27 95.44
CA VAL A 2 -23.69 53.83 94.10
C VAL A 2 -22.53 52.99 93.56
N VAL A 3 -22.62 51.67 93.71
CA VAL A 3 -21.65 50.71 93.18
C VAL A 3 -22.44 49.63 92.45
N ARG A 4 -22.97 49.95 91.25
CA ARG A 4 -23.72 48.99 90.41
C ARG A 4 -23.45 49.07 88.90
N ASN A 5 -22.43 49.80 88.41
CA ASN A 5 -22.17 49.91 86.96
C ASN A 5 -21.07 48.98 86.40
N LYS A 6 -20.07 48.56 87.19
CA LYS A 6 -18.94 47.75 86.68
C LYS A 6 -19.32 46.31 86.27
N ALA A 7 -20.35 45.73 86.89
CA ALA A 7 -20.82 44.38 86.57
C ALA A 7 -21.58 44.32 85.25
N GLN A 8 -22.36 45.36 84.92
CA GLN A 8 -23.07 45.45 83.64
C GLN A 8 -22.09 45.67 82.47
N GLU A 9 -21.09 46.53 82.63
CA GLU A 9 -20.02 46.73 81.64
C GLU A 9 -19.24 45.43 81.34
N GLY A 10 -18.91 44.63 82.36
CA GLY A 10 -18.22 43.35 82.19
C GLY A 10 -19.05 42.30 81.42
N VAL A 11 -20.38 42.29 81.57
CA VAL A 11 -21.29 41.41 80.82
C VAL A 11 -21.36 41.81 79.35
N PHE A 12 -21.43 43.11 79.04
CA PHE A 12 -21.40 43.59 77.64
C PHE A 12 -20.05 43.30 76.96
N ILE A 13 -18.94 43.47 77.67
CA ILE A 13 -17.60 43.13 77.16
C ILE A 13 -17.49 41.61 76.92
N GLY A 14 -18.00 40.77 77.83
CA GLY A 14 -18.01 39.32 77.68
C GLY A 14 -18.89 38.82 76.53
N LEU A 15 -20.09 39.39 76.36
CA LEU A 15 -20.99 39.10 75.24
C LEU A 15 -20.40 39.56 73.91
N PHE A 16 -19.77 40.74 73.88
CA PHE A 16 -19.06 41.24 72.70
C PHE A 16 -17.87 40.33 72.35
N ALA A 17 -17.06 39.94 73.33
CA ALA A 17 -15.95 39.02 73.12
C ALA A 17 -16.41 37.65 72.60
N LEU A 18 -17.52 37.11 73.13
CA LEU A 18 -18.10 35.86 72.65
C LEU A 18 -18.64 36.00 71.22
N GLY A 19 -19.35 37.09 70.92
CA GLY A 19 -19.85 37.38 69.58
C GLY A 19 -18.72 37.51 68.55
N VAL A 20 -17.62 38.17 68.92
CA VAL A 20 -16.41 38.27 68.09
C VAL A 20 -15.76 36.90 67.89
N LEU A 21 -15.65 36.08 68.94
CA LEU A 21 -15.08 34.73 68.84
C LEU A 21 -15.90 33.84 67.89
N VAL A 22 -17.23 33.87 67.99
CA VAL A 22 -18.15 33.14 67.11
C VAL A 22 -18.05 33.65 65.67
N ALA A 23 -18.00 34.98 65.47
CA ALA A 23 -17.85 35.57 64.14
C ALA A 23 -16.51 35.17 63.48
N ILE A 24 -15.40 35.18 64.24
CA ILE A 24 -14.08 34.75 63.75
C ILE A 24 -14.08 33.26 63.42
N SER A 25 -14.65 32.41 64.27
CA SER A 25 -14.68 30.97 64.02
C SER A 25 -15.56 30.59 62.83
N LEU A 26 -16.69 31.29 62.60
CA LEU A 26 -17.48 31.18 61.38
C LEU A 26 -16.69 31.63 60.14
N ALA A 27 -15.98 32.77 60.23
CA ALA A 27 -15.18 33.29 59.13
C ALA A 27 -14.00 32.36 58.76
N VAL A 28 -13.29 31.83 59.76
CA VAL A 28 -12.21 30.85 59.55
C VAL A 28 -12.75 29.55 58.95
N SER A 29 -13.91 29.06 59.42
CA SER A 29 -14.54 27.86 58.86
C SER A 29 -14.97 28.07 57.41
N PHE A 30 -15.58 29.22 57.10
CA PHE A 30 -15.97 29.59 55.74
C PHE A 30 -14.76 29.69 54.81
N MET A 31 -13.69 30.36 55.24
CA MET A 31 -12.44 30.46 54.48
C MET A 31 -11.75 29.10 54.32
N GLY A 32 -11.76 28.23 55.34
CA GLY A 32 -11.19 26.89 55.29
C GLY A 32 -11.89 25.99 54.27
N ASN A 33 -13.23 26.03 54.25
CA ASN A 33 -14.02 25.34 53.22
C ASN A 33 -13.71 25.90 51.84
N ARG A 34 -13.65 27.23 51.70
CA ARG A 34 -13.34 27.88 50.42
C ARG A 34 -11.96 27.51 49.87
N VAL A 35 -10.95 27.43 50.73
CA VAL A 35 -9.60 26.99 50.34
C VAL A 35 -9.61 25.52 49.91
N THR A 36 -10.33 24.66 50.63
CA THR A 36 -10.47 23.23 50.29
C THR A 36 -11.13 23.06 48.92
N ASP A 37 -12.22 23.77 48.66
CA ASP A 37 -12.89 23.77 47.36
C ASP A 37 -11.96 24.27 46.25
N LEU A 38 -11.20 25.35 46.49
CA LEU A 38 -10.26 25.89 45.51
C LEU A 38 -9.14 24.89 45.19
N LEU A 39 -8.59 24.21 46.19
CA LEU A 39 -7.57 23.18 46.01
C LEU A 39 -8.12 21.98 45.24
N GLN A 40 -9.36 21.56 45.54
CA GLN A 40 -10.02 20.48 44.81
C GLN A 40 -10.23 20.82 43.33
N VAL A 41 -10.73 22.04 43.04
CA VAL A 41 -10.90 22.52 41.67
C VAL A 41 -9.57 22.61 40.93
N GLN A 42 -8.52 23.15 41.56
CA GLN A 42 -7.18 23.18 40.98
C GLN A 42 -6.65 21.77 40.70
N GLY A 43 -6.84 20.83 41.62
CA GLY A 43 -6.50 19.42 41.45
C GLY A 43 -7.17 18.80 40.22
N GLN A 44 -8.49 19.00 40.07
CA GLN A 44 -9.23 18.52 38.90
C GLN A 44 -8.76 19.14 37.57
N VAL A 45 -8.46 20.44 37.56
CA VAL A 45 -7.93 21.11 36.36
C VAL A 45 -6.57 20.53 35.97
N MET A 46 -5.69 20.29 36.94
CA MET A 46 -4.38 19.70 36.70
C MET A 46 -4.48 18.25 36.22
N ALA A 47 -5.33 17.43 36.87
CA ALA A 47 -5.62 16.06 36.43
C ALA A 47 -6.19 16.03 35.01
N GLY A 48 -7.08 16.96 34.67
CA GLY A 48 -7.66 17.12 33.34
C GLY A 48 -6.63 17.50 32.27
N LYS A 49 -5.67 18.38 32.59
CA LYS A 49 -4.56 18.73 31.69
C LYS A 49 -3.59 17.57 31.51
N GLN A 50 -3.24 16.90 32.60
CA GLN A 50 -2.30 15.79 32.57
C GLN A 50 -2.84 14.62 31.75
N SER A 51 -4.10 14.22 31.99
CA SER A 51 -4.77 13.19 31.19
C SER A 51 -4.87 13.57 29.72
N TYR A 52 -5.05 14.86 29.38
CA TYR A 52 -4.98 15.34 27.99
C TYR A 52 -3.60 15.10 27.38
N TRP A 53 -2.52 15.51 28.05
CA TRP A 53 -1.16 15.29 27.55
C TRP A 53 -0.82 13.81 27.40
N LEU A 54 -1.26 12.96 28.33
CA LEU A 54 -1.12 11.51 28.22
C LEU A 54 -1.87 10.95 26.99
N SER A 55 -3.10 11.41 26.75
CA SER A 55 -3.85 11.01 25.56
C SER A 55 -3.19 11.47 24.27
N TYR A 56 -2.62 12.67 24.24
CA TYR A 56 -1.88 13.19 23.10
C TYR A 56 -0.60 12.39 22.84
N SER A 57 0.16 12.10 23.90
CA SER A 57 1.37 11.27 23.83
C SER A 57 1.07 9.88 23.28
N GLY A 58 -0.08 9.29 23.61
CA GLY A 58 -0.48 8.00 23.04
C GLY A 58 -0.74 8.05 21.53
N ILE A 59 -1.17 9.18 20.98
CA ILE A 59 -1.26 9.37 19.52
C ILE A 59 0.14 9.45 18.90
N GLU A 60 1.07 10.17 19.53
CA GLU A 60 2.46 10.26 19.04
C GLU A 60 3.17 8.90 19.05
N VAL A 61 3.00 8.14 20.13
CA VAL A 61 3.52 6.76 20.23
C VAL A 61 2.93 5.89 19.12
N ALA A 62 1.63 5.98 18.87
CA ALA A 62 0.98 5.26 17.77
C ALA A 62 1.50 5.71 16.40
N ALA A 63 1.75 7.01 16.20
CA ALA A 63 2.17 7.59 14.92
C ALA A 63 3.62 7.25 14.51
N THR A 64 4.44 6.68 15.41
CA THR A 64 5.74 6.10 15.01
C THR A 64 5.58 4.90 14.06
N SER A 65 4.40 4.27 14.06
CA SER A 65 3.96 3.32 13.03
C SER A 65 3.08 4.03 12.00
N ARG A 66 3.09 3.61 10.74
CA ARG A 66 2.07 4.07 9.77
C ARG A 66 0.71 3.64 10.32
N PHE A 67 -0.24 4.57 10.51
CA PHE A 67 -1.51 4.30 11.20
C PHE A 67 -2.26 3.08 10.67
N ALA A 68 -2.26 2.88 9.34
CA ALA A 68 -2.89 1.73 8.68
C ALA A 68 -2.27 0.38 9.07
N GLY A 69 -0.96 0.35 9.37
CA GLY A 69 -0.21 -0.84 9.76
C GLY A 69 -0.21 -1.13 11.27
N ILE A 70 -0.91 -0.34 12.08
CA ILE A 70 -1.05 -0.62 13.52
C ILE A 70 -1.96 -1.83 13.70
N ALA A 71 -1.47 -2.85 14.39
CA ALA A 71 -2.29 -4.00 14.77
C ALA A 71 -3.49 -3.53 15.61
N ALA A 72 -4.68 -3.99 15.24
CA ALA A 72 -5.89 -3.67 15.99
C ALA A 72 -5.83 -4.28 17.40
N GLY A 73 -6.53 -3.64 18.34
CA GLY A 73 -6.51 -4.02 19.74
C GLY A 73 -6.06 -2.89 20.65
N THR A 74 -5.94 -3.21 21.94
CA THR A 74 -5.58 -2.22 22.98
C THR A 74 -4.17 -2.44 23.48
N ASN A 75 -3.35 -1.40 23.40
CA ASN A 75 -2.04 -1.34 24.04
C ASN A 75 -2.08 -0.37 25.22
N THR A 76 -1.59 -0.79 26.38
CA THR A 76 -1.60 0.03 27.59
C THR A 76 -0.19 0.23 28.15
N TYR A 77 0.16 1.48 28.40
CA TYR A 77 1.44 1.90 28.97
C TYR A 77 1.20 2.48 30.35
N SER A 78 1.86 1.89 31.35
CA SER A 78 1.78 2.36 32.73
C SER A 78 2.95 3.30 33.03
N LEU A 79 2.64 4.50 33.49
CA LEU A 79 3.61 5.50 33.93
C LEU A 79 3.40 5.77 35.42
N SER A 80 4.42 6.33 36.09
CA SER A 80 4.35 6.62 37.53
C SER A 80 3.16 7.53 37.89
N ASN A 81 2.72 8.36 36.94
CA ASN A 81 1.71 9.39 37.17
C ASN A 81 0.44 9.18 36.33
N GLY A 82 0.21 8.01 35.75
CA GLY A 82 -1.00 7.73 34.95
C GLY A 82 -0.83 6.59 33.94
N LEU A 83 -1.87 6.38 33.13
CA LEU A 83 -1.88 5.38 32.07
C LEU A 83 -2.12 6.04 30.72
N ILE A 84 -1.55 5.44 29.68
CA ILE A 84 -1.89 5.69 28.28
C ILE A 84 -2.46 4.39 27.73
N SER A 85 -3.63 4.44 27.11
CA SER A 85 -4.24 3.30 26.44
C SER A 85 -4.57 3.67 25.00
N VAL A 86 -4.01 2.96 24.03
CA VAL A 86 -4.27 3.16 22.59
C VAL A 86 -5.09 2.00 22.09
N LEU A 87 -6.31 2.27 21.63
CA LEU A 87 -7.20 1.29 20.99
C LEU A 87 -7.20 1.53 19.47
N GLY A 88 -6.77 0.53 18.69
CA GLY A 88 -6.97 0.46 17.25
C GLY A 88 -8.18 -0.39 16.89
N GLU A 89 -9.04 0.11 16.00
CA GLU A 89 -10.22 -0.61 15.50
C GLU A 89 -10.03 -1.01 14.02
N THR A 90 -10.28 -2.28 13.71
CA THR A 90 -10.19 -2.84 12.35
C THR A 90 -11.25 -2.28 11.41
N SER A 91 -10.88 -2.14 10.13
CA SER A 91 -11.76 -1.74 9.03
C SER A 91 -11.87 -2.84 7.97
N VAL A 92 -12.82 -2.68 7.04
CA VAL A 92 -12.90 -3.46 5.79
C VAL A 92 -11.84 -3.02 4.77
N ASP A 93 -11.39 -1.77 4.85
CA ASP A 93 -10.33 -1.24 3.99
C ASP A 93 -9.03 -2.02 4.20
N LYS A 94 -8.27 -2.18 3.13
CA LYS A 94 -7.05 -2.99 3.14
C LYS A 94 -5.78 -2.13 3.14
N PHE A 95 -4.75 -2.65 3.80
CA PHE A 95 -3.37 -2.19 3.72
C PHE A 95 -2.46 -3.42 3.64
N ASN A 96 -1.73 -3.58 2.53
CA ASN A 96 -0.99 -4.79 2.18
C ASN A 96 -1.87 -6.06 2.29
N GLY A 97 -3.06 -6.03 1.65
CA GLY A 97 -4.00 -7.18 1.60
C GLY A 97 -4.80 -7.45 2.88
N VAL A 98 -4.36 -6.95 4.03
CA VAL A 98 -5.02 -7.18 5.32
C VAL A 98 -5.90 -6.02 5.75
N ASN A 99 -6.92 -6.29 6.57
CA ASN A 99 -7.75 -5.26 7.18
C ASN A 99 -6.89 -4.26 7.96
N ARG A 100 -6.98 -2.99 7.61
CA ARG A 100 -6.20 -1.92 8.27
C ARG A 100 -6.89 -1.38 9.51
N THR A 101 -6.15 -0.63 10.32
CA THR A 101 -6.73 0.15 11.43
C THR A 101 -7.17 1.53 10.91
N ASN A 102 -8.47 1.82 10.98
CA ASN A 102 -9.02 3.12 10.56
C ASN A 102 -9.21 4.09 11.73
N ILE A 103 -9.46 3.58 12.93
CA ILE A 103 -9.73 4.42 14.09
C ILE A 103 -8.70 4.11 15.15
N ILE A 104 -8.10 5.17 15.68
CA ILE A 104 -7.20 5.09 16.83
C ILE A 104 -7.77 6.00 17.91
N THR A 105 -8.09 5.41 19.06
CA THR A 105 -8.51 6.15 20.25
C THR A 105 -7.42 6.05 21.30
N SER A 106 -6.74 7.16 21.56
CA SER A 106 -5.80 7.27 22.68
C SER A 106 -6.52 7.82 23.91
N THR A 107 -6.41 7.11 25.02
CA THR A 107 -6.98 7.46 26.32
C THR A 107 -5.86 7.70 27.31
N GLY A 108 -5.77 8.92 27.84
CA GLY A 108 -4.90 9.25 28.96
C GLY A 108 -5.71 9.27 30.24
N SER A 109 -5.26 8.57 31.28
CA SER A 109 -5.94 8.51 32.57
C SER A 109 -4.99 8.74 33.74
N VAL A 110 -5.45 9.53 34.71
CA VAL A 110 -4.88 9.71 36.04
C VAL A 110 -6.00 9.46 37.07
N ALA A 111 -5.69 9.42 38.37
CA ALA A 111 -6.68 9.10 39.41
C ALA A 111 -7.97 9.92 39.30
N ASP A 112 -7.86 11.21 39.00
CA ASP A 112 -8.98 12.16 38.97
C ASP A 112 -9.28 12.73 37.58
N GLY A 113 -8.79 12.11 36.50
CA GLY A 113 -8.96 12.67 35.15
C GLY A 113 -8.77 11.66 34.03
N VAL A 114 -9.68 11.69 33.05
CA VAL A 114 -9.61 10.88 31.83
C VAL A 114 -9.87 11.76 30.61
N ARG A 115 -9.02 11.67 29.59
CA ARG A 115 -9.20 12.33 28.30
C ARG A 115 -8.97 11.35 27.17
N LYS A 116 -9.71 11.54 26.08
CA LYS A 116 -9.65 10.70 24.88
C LYS A 116 -9.41 11.58 23.66
N ILE A 117 -8.51 11.14 22.80
CA ILE A 117 -8.31 11.71 21.46
C ILE A 117 -8.59 10.59 20.47
N LYS A 118 -9.50 10.84 19.53
CA LYS A 118 -9.85 9.92 18.45
C LYS A 118 -9.29 10.47 17.14
N TYR A 119 -8.50 9.67 16.45
CA TYR A 119 -8.11 9.89 15.06
C TYR A 119 -8.84 8.89 14.17
N THR A 120 -9.31 9.34 13.01
CA THR A 120 -9.93 8.50 11.99
C THR A 120 -9.16 8.70 10.68
N LEU A 121 -8.58 7.62 10.16
CA LEU A 121 -7.89 7.60 8.88
C LEU A 121 -8.93 7.68 7.75
N GLY A 122 -8.67 8.52 6.75
CA GLY A 122 -9.52 8.63 5.56
C GLY A 122 -9.43 7.39 4.66
N SER A 123 -10.40 7.23 3.76
CA SER A 123 -10.32 6.27 2.65
C SER A 123 -9.20 6.66 1.69
N SER A 124 -8.52 5.66 1.10
CA SER A 124 -7.55 5.94 0.04
C SER A 124 -8.28 6.39 -1.22
N THR A 125 -7.65 7.28 -1.99
CA THR A 125 -8.05 7.60 -3.37
C THR A 125 -7.25 6.82 -4.40
N GLU A 126 -6.12 6.25 -3.99
CA GLU A 126 -5.22 5.46 -4.82
C GLU A 126 -5.13 4.03 -4.27
N TYR A 127 -5.19 3.03 -5.15
CA TYR A 127 -5.13 1.62 -4.78
C TYR A 127 -4.19 0.87 -5.71
N ALA A 128 -3.68 -0.25 -5.20
CA ALA A 128 -2.99 -1.24 -6.01
C ALA A 128 -3.64 -2.61 -5.78
N LEU A 129 -3.31 -3.58 -6.63
CA LEU A 129 -3.59 -4.99 -6.33
C LEU A 129 -2.54 -5.55 -5.38
N PHE A 130 -3.00 -6.37 -4.43
CA PHE A 130 -2.16 -7.15 -3.53
C PHE A 130 -2.39 -8.64 -3.78
N PHE A 131 -1.30 -9.34 -4.05
CA PHE A 131 -1.25 -10.80 -4.23
C PHE A 131 -0.63 -11.41 -2.98
N ASP A 132 -1.26 -12.45 -2.42
CA ASP A 132 -0.81 -13.08 -1.18
C ASP A 132 0.25 -14.18 -1.37
N GLY A 133 0.62 -14.49 -2.62
CA GLY A 133 1.57 -15.55 -2.97
C GLY A 133 0.99 -16.97 -2.95
N GLY A 134 -0.25 -17.11 -2.47
CA GLY A 134 -1.03 -18.33 -2.51
C GLY A 134 -1.58 -18.64 -3.91
N VAL A 135 -2.23 -19.78 -4.03
CA VAL A 135 -2.96 -20.14 -5.24
C VAL A 135 -4.28 -19.37 -5.30
N GLY A 136 -4.64 -18.87 -6.49
CA GLY A 136 -5.95 -18.26 -6.76
C GLY A 136 -5.95 -16.73 -6.91
N ASP A 137 -4.82 -16.07 -6.69
CA ASP A 137 -4.65 -14.64 -6.95
C ASP A 137 -4.06 -14.43 -8.34
N TYR A 138 -4.86 -13.92 -9.29
CA TYR A 138 -4.41 -13.63 -10.65
C TYR A 138 -5.31 -12.60 -11.34
N VAL A 139 -4.80 -12.02 -12.42
CA VAL A 139 -5.56 -11.14 -13.31
C VAL A 139 -5.51 -11.70 -14.73
N ASP A 140 -6.68 -11.97 -15.30
CA ASP A 140 -6.82 -12.31 -16.72
C ASP A 140 -6.89 -11.03 -17.55
N ILE A 141 -5.94 -10.89 -18.47
CA ILE A 141 -5.85 -9.80 -19.45
C ILE A 141 -5.83 -10.34 -20.89
N GLY A 142 -6.24 -11.59 -21.11
CA GLY A 142 -6.18 -12.28 -22.40
C GLY A 142 -6.98 -11.61 -23.52
N ASN A 143 -7.88 -10.69 -23.20
CA ASN A 143 -8.64 -9.93 -24.18
C ASN A 143 -7.76 -9.01 -25.06
N ILE A 144 -6.53 -8.68 -24.65
CA ILE A 144 -5.59 -7.90 -25.47
C ILE A 144 -4.98 -8.69 -26.62
N ASN A 145 -5.10 -10.02 -26.62
CA ASN A 145 -4.41 -10.91 -27.55
C ASN A 145 -4.65 -10.50 -29.01
N ALA A 146 -5.89 -10.16 -29.38
CA ALA A 146 -6.23 -9.72 -30.74
C ALA A 146 -5.48 -8.46 -31.23
N LYS A 147 -4.86 -7.69 -30.32
CA LYS A 147 -3.99 -6.53 -30.66
C LYS A 147 -2.51 -6.85 -30.61
N MET A 148 -2.14 -7.87 -29.86
CA MET A 148 -0.76 -8.27 -29.58
C MET A 148 -0.31 -9.47 -30.42
N GLU A 149 -1.22 -10.21 -31.05
CA GLU A 149 -0.92 -11.34 -31.92
C GLU A 149 0.11 -10.96 -33.00
N MET A 150 1.11 -11.83 -33.15
CA MET A 150 2.23 -11.67 -34.06
C MET A 150 2.35 -12.88 -34.99
N GLU A 151 2.96 -12.64 -36.14
CA GLU A 151 3.36 -13.66 -37.09
C GLU A 151 4.85 -13.53 -37.37
N VAL A 152 5.47 -14.65 -37.74
CA VAL A 152 6.88 -14.72 -38.13
C VAL A 152 6.93 -15.09 -39.61
N ASP A 153 7.65 -14.30 -40.40
CA ASP A 153 7.86 -14.59 -41.81
C ASP A 153 8.91 -15.71 -41.98
N ASP A 154 8.53 -16.84 -42.59
CA ASP A 154 9.38 -18.03 -42.71
C ASP A 154 10.67 -17.82 -43.53
N ASP A 155 10.73 -16.81 -44.39
CA ASP A 155 11.87 -16.55 -45.28
C ASP A 155 12.84 -15.52 -44.67
N THR A 156 12.32 -14.54 -43.95
CA THR A 156 13.07 -13.39 -43.43
C THR A 156 13.23 -13.38 -41.92
N ASP A 157 12.48 -14.21 -41.20
CA ASP A 157 12.33 -14.22 -39.74
C ASP A 157 11.84 -12.88 -39.16
N ALA A 158 11.22 -12.05 -40.00
CA ALA A 158 10.63 -10.79 -39.56
C ALA A 158 9.42 -11.07 -38.68
N ILE A 159 9.30 -10.34 -37.57
CA ILE A 159 8.19 -10.49 -36.63
C ILE A 159 7.30 -9.26 -36.75
N THR A 160 6.07 -9.47 -37.20
CA THR A 160 5.08 -8.42 -37.45
C THR A 160 3.80 -8.68 -36.67
N TYR A 161 3.08 -7.62 -36.34
CA TYR A 161 1.73 -7.76 -35.80
C TYR A 161 0.78 -8.26 -36.88
N VAL A 162 -0.04 -9.26 -36.57
CA VAL A 162 -1.12 -9.71 -37.47
C VAL A 162 -2.09 -8.54 -37.72
N ASP A 163 -2.44 -7.80 -36.66
CA ASP A 163 -3.21 -6.56 -36.79
C ASP A 163 -2.32 -5.41 -37.29
N GLY A 164 -2.39 -5.16 -38.60
CA GLY A 164 -1.80 -4.01 -39.27
C GLY A 164 -0.45 -4.26 -39.97
N GLY A 165 0.17 -5.43 -39.79
CA GLY A 165 1.41 -5.81 -40.48
C GLY A 165 2.64 -4.97 -40.11
N ALA A 166 2.56 -4.17 -39.04
CA ALA A 166 3.67 -3.35 -38.59
C ALA A 166 4.71 -4.21 -37.86
N GLN A 167 5.97 -3.74 -37.85
CA GLN A 167 7.04 -4.31 -37.03
C GLN A 167 6.56 -4.49 -35.58
N ALA A 168 6.77 -5.69 -35.03
CA ALA A 168 6.20 -6.09 -33.75
C ALA A 168 6.98 -5.57 -32.52
N ASP A 169 7.17 -4.27 -32.44
CA ASP A 169 7.78 -3.63 -31.28
C ASP A 169 6.79 -3.52 -30.13
N PHE A 170 7.24 -3.75 -28.89
CA PHE A 170 6.39 -3.53 -27.72
C PHE A 170 7.14 -2.97 -26.52
N SER A 171 6.36 -2.41 -25.58
CA SER A 171 6.82 -2.08 -24.24
C SER A 171 5.77 -2.48 -23.21
N ILE A 172 6.21 -2.98 -22.07
CA ILE A 172 5.38 -3.33 -20.92
C ILE A 172 5.92 -2.56 -19.70
N SER A 173 5.07 -1.77 -19.05
CA SER A 173 5.38 -1.00 -17.84
C SER A 173 4.50 -1.47 -16.70
N PHE A 174 5.07 -1.53 -15.50
CA PHE A 174 4.31 -1.79 -14.28
C PHE A 174 5.07 -1.30 -13.05
N TRP A 175 4.33 -1.11 -11.96
CA TRP A 175 4.91 -0.91 -10.63
C TRP A 175 4.71 -2.16 -9.79
N VAL A 176 5.76 -2.59 -9.09
CA VAL A 176 5.73 -3.76 -8.20
C VAL A 176 6.28 -3.44 -6.83
N LYS A 177 5.72 -4.09 -5.81
CA LYS A 177 6.18 -4.02 -4.42
C LYS A 177 6.34 -5.44 -3.88
N PRO A 178 7.51 -6.07 -4.05
CA PRO A 178 7.68 -7.50 -3.78
C PRO A 178 7.53 -7.85 -2.30
N ASP A 179 6.88 -8.97 -2.02
CA ASP A 179 6.85 -9.65 -0.72
C ASP A 179 7.44 -11.06 -0.82
N TYR A 180 8.77 -11.13 -0.83
CA TYR A 180 9.48 -12.41 -0.92
C TYR A 180 9.20 -13.36 0.25
N SER A 181 8.68 -12.87 1.38
CA SER A 181 8.40 -13.70 2.54
C SER A 181 7.15 -14.57 2.35
N ASN A 182 6.18 -14.07 1.57
CA ASN A 182 4.93 -14.76 1.25
C ASN A 182 4.93 -15.43 -0.13
N MET A 183 5.95 -15.19 -0.96
CA MET A 183 6.15 -15.93 -2.20
C MET A 183 6.44 -17.40 -1.88
N ASN A 184 5.54 -18.32 -2.29
CA ASN A 184 5.60 -19.72 -1.87
C ASN A 184 6.71 -20.51 -2.58
N GLU A 185 7.02 -20.16 -3.82
CA GLU A 185 7.98 -20.85 -4.68
C GLU A 185 9.32 -20.11 -4.74
N ASP A 186 10.29 -20.64 -5.49
CA ASP A 186 11.62 -20.04 -5.63
C ASP A 186 11.61 -18.75 -6.47
N PHE A 187 10.51 -18.49 -7.17
CA PHE A 187 10.23 -17.28 -7.91
C PHE A 187 8.72 -17.00 -7.96
N GLY A 188 8.37 -15.79 -8.40
CA GLY A 188 6.98 -15.38 -8.59
C GLY A 188 6.82 -14.63 -9.91
N VAL A 189 5.81 -15.00 -10.68
CA VAL A 189 5.51 -14.45 -12.01
C VAL A 189 4.62 -13.23 -11.90
N ILE A 190 5.07 -12.13 -12.50
CA ILE A 190 4.34 -10.86 -12.52
C ILE A 190 3.49 -10.77 -13.77
N ILE A 191 4.05 -11.17 -14.92
CA ILE A 191 3.37 -11.17 -16.22
C ILE A 191 3.72 -12.46 -16.94
N ALA A 192 2.72 -13.19 -17.40
CA ALA A 192 2.86 -14.32 -18.30
C ALA A 192 2.06 -14.02 -19.57
N ALA A 193 2.75 -14.02 -20.72
CA ALA A 193 2.14 -14.25 -22.02
C ALA A 193 2.74 -15.56 -22.52
N ASN A 194 1.94 -16.63 -22.53
CA ASN A 194 2.40 -17.97 -22.88
C ASN A 194 1.27 -18.86 -23.43
N ASN A 195 1.66 -19.99 -24.01
CA ASN A 195 0.75 -21.02 -24.52
C ASN A 195 1.08 -22.40 -23.91
N CYS A 196 0.25 -22.86 -22.98
CA CYS A 196 0.40 -24.16 -22.30
C CYS A 196 -0.85 -25.03 -22.43
N THR A 197 -1.26 -25.28 -23.68
CA THR A 197 -2.49 -26.03 -23.99
C THR A 197 -2.36 -27.54 -23.71
N ASP A 198 -1.20 -28.15 -23.93
CA ASP A 198 -0.97 -29.59 -23.75
C ASP A 198 0.28 -29.90 -22.92
N ALA A 199 0.21 -30.99 -22.12
CA ALA A 199 1.31 -31.43 -21.27
C ALA A 199 2.51 -31.88 -22.11
N GLY A 200 3.60 -31.09 -22.07
CA GLY A 200 4.87 -31.36 -22.74
C GLY A 200 5.28 -30.34 -23.80
N ASP A 201 4.38 -29.43 -24.19
CA ASP A 201 4.61 -28.39 -25.22
C ASP A 201 4.26 -26.98 -24.72
N CYS A 202 4.56 -26.69 -23.46
CA CYS A 202 4.58 -25.32 -22.98
C CYS A 202 5.64 -24.52 -23.75
N ASN A 203 5.22 -23.46 -24.43
CA ASN A 203 6.10 -22.55 -25.18
C ASN A 203 6.89 -23.20 -26.33
N ASN A 204 6.24 -23.99 -27.18
CA ASN A 204 6.91 -24.59 -28.34
C ASN A 204 7.55 -23.59 -29.33
N ASP A 205 7.13 -22.31 -29.39
CA ASP A 205 7.65 -21.38 -30.42
C ASP A 205 8.13 -19.96 -30.01
N ARG A 206 7.98 -19.48 -28.74
CA ARG A 206 8.57 -18.25 -28.10
C ARG A 206 7.60 -17.22 -27.47
N ALA A 207 7.24 -17.38 -26.20
CA ALA A 207 6.44 -16.42 -25.43
C ALA A 207 7.29 -15.53 -24.47
N ILE A 208 6.67 -14.67 -23.63
CA ILE A 208 7.39 -13.90 -22.59
C ILE A 208 6.79 -14.08 -21.19
N ILE A 209 7.64 -14.46 -20.24
CA ILE A 209 7.29 -14.51 -18.82
C ILE A 209 8.26 -13.60 -18.08
N ILE A 210 7.75 -12.66 -17.29
CA ILE A 210 8.51 -11.73 -16.46
C ILE A 210 8.16 -11.99 -15.00
N GLY A 211 9.19 -12.18 -14.17
CA GLY A 211 9.02 -12.47 -12.75
C GLY A 211 10.23 -12.10 -11.91
N LEU A 212 10.18 -12.50 -10.65
CA LEU A 212 11.20 -12.21 -9.64
C LEU A 212 11.68 -13.49 -8.97
N LEU A 213 13.00 -13.64 -8.84
CA LEU A 213 13.59 -14.70 -8.04
C LEU A 213 13.50 -14.36 -6.56
N LYS A 214 12.98 -15.28 -5.74
CA LYS A 214 12.82 -15.10 -4.28
C LYS A 214 14.14 -14.94 -3.56
N ALA A 215 15.15 -15.73 -3.94
CA ALA A 215 16.43 -15.77 -3.23
C ALA A 215 17.32 -14.54 -3.48
N SER A 216 17.33 -14.02 -4.72
CA SER A 216 18.18 -12.89 -5.12
C SER A 216 17.43 -11.57 -5.24
N GLY A 217 16.10 -11.59 -5.41
CA GLY A 217 15.28 -10.42 -5.75
C GLY A 217 15.51 -9.91 -7.17
N PHE A 218 16.17 -10.69 -8.04
CA PHE A 218 16.45 -10.29 -9.41
C PHE A 218 15.22 -10.44 -10.28
N LEU A 219 15.05 -9.51 -11.22
CA LEU A 219 14.13 -9.69 -12.33
C LEU A 219 14.67 -10.78 -13.26
N ARG A 220 13.78 -11.67 -13.69
CA ARG A 220 14.07 -12.70 -14.68
C ARG A 220 13.06 -12.66 -15.80
N ILE A 221 13.56 -12.89 -17.01
CA ILE A 221 12.74 -13.22 -18.17
C ILE A 221 12.96 -14.69 -18.51
N TRP A 222 11.87 -15.41 -18.75
CA TRP A 222 11.92 -16.75 -19.32
C TRP A 222 11.44 -16.70 -20.77
N HIS A 223 12.27 -17.26 -21.64
CA HIS A 223 11.94 -17.65 -23.01
C HIS A 223 11.78 -19.17 -23.06
N PRO A 224 11.35 -19.78 -24.18
CA PRO A 224 11.42 -21.22 -24.32
C PRO A 224 12.81 -21.78 -23.99
N ASN A 225 12.79 -22.96 -23.38
CA ASN A 225 13.95 -23.72 -22.91
C ASN A 225 15.08 -23.76 -23.95
N PRO A 226 16.35 -23.43 -23.60
CA PRO A 226 16.89 -23.21 -22.25
C PRO A 226 17.14 -21.74 -21.89
N ASN A 227 16.47 -20.79 -22.52
CA ASN A 227 16.87 -19.39 -22.42
C ASN A 227 16.12 -18.68 -21.29
N GLU A 228 16.84 -18.37 -20.22
CA GLU A 228 16.41 -17.45 -19.18
C GLU A 228 17.43 -16.32 -19.01
N LYS A 229 16.97 -15.13 -18.65
CA LYS A 229 17.81 -13.96 -18.46
C LYS A 229 17.58 -13.32 -17.11
N ASP A 230 18.59 -13.41 -16.26
CA ASP A 230 18.67 -12.63 -15.03
C ASP A 230 19.19 -11.22 -15.26
N PHE A 231 18.50 -10.27 -14.65
CA PHE A 231 18.95 -8.90 -14.50
C PHE A 231 19.43 -8.70 -13.06
N ALA A 232 20.75 -8.78 -12.86
CA ALA A 232 21.42 -8.97 -11.57
C ALA A 232 21.44 -7.73 -10.64
N THR A 233 20.29 -7.09 -10.46
CA THR A 233 20.03 -6.05 -9.45
C THR A 233 18.78 -6.44 -8.67
N ALA A 234 18.92 -6.53 -7.36
CA ALA A 234 17.82 -6.92 -6.48
C ALA A 234 16.81 -5.78 -6.30
N LEU A 235 15.52 -6.08 -6.42
CA LEU A 235 14.45 -5.21 -5.96
C LEU A 235 14.28 -5.39 -4.46
N SER A 236 14.32 -4.30 -3.70
CA SER A 236 14.10 -4.34 -2.26
C SER A 236 12.67 -4.74 -1.92
N ALA A 237 12.52 -5.63 -0.94
CA ALA A 237 11.21 -6.04 -0.41
C ALA A 237 10.42 -4.85 0.16
N ASP A 238 9.10 -4.97 0.16
CA ASP A 238 8.15 -4.01 0.75
C ASP A 238 8.35 -2.56 0.26
N SER A 239 8.96 -2.37 -0.92
CA SER A 239 9.23 -1.08 -1.55
C SER A 239 8.72 -1.08 -2.98
N TRP A 240 8.08 0.02 -3.41
CA TRP A 240 7.63 0.17 -4.79
C TRP A 240 8.81 0.39 -5.74
N HIS A 241 8.83 -0.37 -6.83
CA HIS A 241 9.77 -0.24 -7.94
C HIS A 241 9.00 -0.13 -9.25
N HIS A 242 9.48 0.72 -10.14
CA HIS A 242 8.97 0.84 -11.50
C HIS A 242 9.80 -0.02 -12.43
N VAL A 243 9.15 -0.88 -13.21
CA VAL A 243 9.81 -1.79 -14.15
C VAL A 243 9.24 -1.52 -15.54
N VAL A 244 10.14 -1.42 -16.51
CA VAL A 244 9.75 -1.37 -17.92
C VAL A 244 10.60 -2.36 -18.71
N TYR A 245 9.93 -3.21 -19.48
CA TYR A 245 10.57 -4.01 -20.51
C TYR A 245 10.20 -3.48 -21.89
N THR A 246 11.19 -3.27 -22.75
CA THR A 246 10.97 -2.91 -24.15
C THR A 246 11.58 -3.97 -25.06
N ARG A 247 10.93 -4.24 -26.19
CA ARG A 247 11.38 -5.22 -27.18
C ARG A 247 11.28 -4.62 -28.57
N SER A 248 12.41 -4.59 -29.29
CA SER A 248 12.44 -4.19 -30.70
C SER A 248 12.59 -5.39 -31.63
N ALA A 249 11.77 -5.45 -32.67
CA ALA A 249 11.81 -6.45 -33.75
C ALA A 249 12.53 -5.94 -35.01
N ALA A 250 13.24 -4.81 -34.94
CA ALA A 250 13.77 -4.11 -36.11
C ALA A 250 14.78 -4.91 -36.95
N ASN A 251 15.46 -5.86 -36.31
CA ASN A 251 16.38 -6.76 -36.98
C ASN A 251 15.85 -8.20 -36.82
N PRO A 252 15.41 -8.85 -37.91
CA PRO A 252 14.98 -10.24 -37.86
C PRO A 252 16.02 -11.14 -37.21
N ASN A 253 15.57 -12.08 -36.37
CA ASN A 253 16.40 -12.94 -35.49
C ASN A 253 17.32 -12.23 -34.47
N LEU A 254 17.41 -10.91 -34.50
CA LEU A 254 18.27 -10.10 -33.64
C LEU A 254 17.44 -9.06 -32.90
N GLY A 255 16.21 -9.42 -32.52
CA GLY A 255 15.40 -8.58 -31.68
C GLY A 255 16.12 -8.29 -30.37
N VAL A 256 15.83 -7.12 -29.77
CA VAL A 256 16.53 -6.66 -28.57
C VAL A 256 15.52 -6.30 -27.50
N GLY A 257 15.54 -7.09 -26.44
CA GLY A 257 14.85 -6.84 -25.19
C GLY A 257 15.71 -5.95 -24.30
N THR A 258 15.09 -4.98 -23.62
CA THR A 258 15.79 -4.06 -22.72
C THR A 258 14.97 -3.86 -21.45
N MET A 259 15.58 -4.16 -20.31
CA MET A 259 14.97 -3.99 -19.00
C MET A 259 15.41 -2.69 -18.35
N TYR A 260 14.46 -1.97 -17.78
CA TYR A 260 14.66 -0.75 -17.02
C TYR A 260 14.08 -0.91 -15.62
N LEU A 261 14.80 -0.41 -14.62
CA LEU A 261 14.38 -0.37 -13.23
C LEU A 261 14.48 1.07 -12.74
N ASN A 262 13.37 1.61 -12.22
CA ASN A 262 13.29 2.95 -11.65
C ASN A 262 13.82 4.04 -12.61
N GLY A 263 13.41 3.97 -13.88
CA GLY A 263 13.81 4.92 -14.92
C GLY A 263 15.24 4.77 -15.45
N VAL A 264 15.98 3.73 -15.03
CA VAL A 264 17.39 3.51 -15.40
C VAL A 264 17.54 2.17 -16.13
N LEU A 265 18.39 2.15 -17.17
CA LEU A 265 18.74 0.91 -17.87
C LEU A 265 19.35 -0.09 -16.89
N LEU A 266 18.73 -1.27 -16.80
CA LEU A 266 19.20 -2.37 -15.99
C LEU A 266 20.03 -3.37 -16.81
N GLY A 267 19.62 -3.65 -18.05
CA GLY A 267 20.36 -4.51 -18.96
C GLY A 267 19.60 -4.84 -20.23
N THR A 268 20.23 -5.58 -21.12
CA THR A 268 19.62 -6.06 -22.37
C THR A 268 19.55 -7.58 -22.40
N ASP A 269 18.56 -8.05 -23.13
CA ASP A 269 18.39 -9.43 -23.56
C ASP A 269 18.48 -9.47 -25.09
N ASN A 270 19.53 -10.11 -25.60
CA ASN A 270 19.87 -10.04 -27.01
C ASN A 270 20.53 -11.37 -27.44
N PRO A 271 19.91 -12.15 -28.34
CA PRO A 271 18.65 -11.83 -29.01
C PRO A 271 17.41 -12.08 -28.12
N ASP A 272 16.40 -11.24 -28.27
CA ASP A 272 15.02 -11.49 -27.83
C ASP A 272 14.10 -11.47 -29.06
N ASN A 273 13.64 -12.66 -29.44
CA ASN A 273 12.73 -12.88 -30.56
C ASN A 273 11.38 -13.44 -30.08
N SER A 274 10.94 -13.06 -28.87
CA SER A 274 9.61 -13.37 -28.33
C SER A 274 8.50 -12.93 -29.28
N TRP A 275 7.45 -13.73 -29.45
CA TRP A 275 6.29 -13.40 -30.26
C TRP A 275 5.03 -14.09 -29.72
N PHE A 276 3.87 -13.50 -29.95
CA PHE A 276 2.63 -13.96 -29.31
C PHE A 276 1.72 -14.63 -30.34
N LYS A 277 1.28 -15.86 -30.06
CA LYS A 277 0.36 -16.59 -30.94
C LYS A 277 -1.06 -16.03 -30.83
N SER A 278 -1.93 -16.52 -31.70
CA SER A 278 -3.35 -16.23 -31.61
C SER A 278 -3.96 -16.83 -30.34
N ALA A 279 -5.04 -16.23 -29.87
CA ALA A 279 -5.85 -16.82 -28.79
C ALA A 279 -6.42 -18.21 -29.19
N ALA A 280 -6.63 -18.45 -30.50
CA ALA A 280 -7.11 -19.73 -31.00
C ALA A 280 -6.05 -20.83 -30.89
N ASP A 281 -4.76 -20.46 -30.94
CA ASP A 281 -3.61 -21.34 -30.70
C ASP A 281 -3.23 -21.44 -29.21
N GLY A 282 -4.07 -20.88 -28.33
CA GLY A 282 -3.96 -21.02 -26.89
C GLY A 282 -3.05 -20.02 -26.19
N GLU A 283 -2.66 -18.92 -26.86
CA GLU A 283 -1.93 -17.83 -26.22
C GLU A 283 -2.80 -17.16 -25.16
N SER A 284 -2.26 -17.04 -23.97
CA SER A 284 -2.96 -16.57 -22.78
C SER A 284 -2.13 -15.52 -22.06
N TRP A 285 -2.80 -14.53 -21.47
CA TRP A 285 -2.12 -13.43 -20.79
C TRP A 285 -2.65 -13.25 -19.37
N PHE A 286 -1.75 -13.35 -18.41
CA PHE A 286 -2.07 -13.24 -17.00
C PHE A 286 -1.07 -12.36 -16.26
N LEU A 287 -1.56 -11.75 -15.17
CA LEU A 287 -0.72 -11.08 -14.18
C LEU A 287 -0.76 -11.86 -12.87
N GLY A 288 0.39 -11.90 -12.19
CA GLY A 288 0.54 -12.46 -10.85
C GLY A 288 0.68 -13.98 -10.75
N THR A 289 0.65 -14.69 -11.88
CA THR A 289 0.73 -16.17 -11.94
C THR A 289 1.35 -16.62 -13.26
N ASP A 290 1.99 -17.78 -13.25
CA ASP A 290 2.31 -18.50 -14.48
C ASP A 290 1.13 -19.36 -14.93
N ILE A 291 1.11 -19.71 -16.21
CA ILE A 291 0.16 -20.67 -16.77
C ILE A 291 0.91 -21.91 -17.24
N ASP A 292 0.67 -22.98 -16.51
CA ASP A 292 1.19 -24.31 -16.75
C ASP A 292 0.25 -25.16 -17.62
N ALA A 293 0.75 -26.33 -18.03
CA ALA A 293 0.00 -27.32 -18.81
C ALA A 293 -1.41 -27.58 -18.21
N GLY A 294 -2.41 -27.56 -19.10
CA GLY A 294 -3.81 -27.72 -18.69
C GLY A 294 -4.40 -26.46 -18.06
N ASN A 295 -3.79 -25.29 -18.30
CA ASN A 295 -4.21 -24.00 -17.76
C ASN A 295 -4.13 -23.97 -16.22
N THR A 296 -3.10 -24.61 -15.66
CA THR A 296 -2.83 -24.65 -14.22
C THR A 296 -2.13 -23.35 -13.82
N LYS A 297 -2.44 -22.80 -12.64
CA LYS A 297 -1.88 -21.54 -12.14
C LYS A 297 -0.87 -21.86 -11.05
N SER A 298 0.34 -21.34 -11.17
CA SER A 298 1.50 -21.70 -10.33
C SER A 298 2.52 -20.55 -10.32
N GLU A 299 3.62 -20.71 -9.60
CA GLU A 299 4.69 -19.70 -9.50
C GLU A 299 4.15 -18.30 -9.14
N ASN A 300 3.21 -18.26 -8.19
CA ASN A 300 2.41 -17.05 -7.92
C ASN A 300 3.25 -15.93 -7.30
N TYR A 301 3.05 -14.71 -7.79
CA TYR A 301 3.66 -13.52 -7.21
C TYR A 301 3.04 -13.17 -5.86
N ALA A 302 3.85 -12.56 -4.99
CA ALA A 302 3.42 -12.02 -3.71
C ALA A 302 3.85 -10.56 -3.60
N GLY A 303 2.93 -9.68 -3.24
CA GLY A 303 3.18 -8.26 -3.06
C GLY A 303 2.20 -7.36 -3.82
N GLY A 304 2.57 -6.08 -3.94
CA GLY A 304 1.80 -5.09 -4.68
C GLY A 304 2.09 -5.12 -6.19
N LEU A 305 1.06 -4.89 -7.01
CA LEU A 305 1.16 -4.63 -8.46
C LEU A 305 0.24 -3.46 -8.81
N ASP A 306 0.72 -2.57 -9.65
CA ASP A 306 0.02 -1.35 -9.97
C ASP A 306 0.42 -0.81 -11.35
N GLU A 307 -0.41 0.06 -11.93
CA GLU A 307 -0.09 0.87 -13.11
C GLU A 307 0.48 0.05 -14.30
N VAL A 308 -0.21 -1.04 -14.66
CA VAL A 308 0.21 -1.96 -15.72
C VAL A 308 -0.22 -1.41 -17.07
N ALA A 309 0.73 -1.19 -17.99
CA ALA A 309 0.47 -0.64 -19.31
C ALA A 309 1.30 -1.31 -20.41
N ILE A 310 0.71 -1.45 -21.59
CA ILE A 310 1.31 -2.13 -22.74
C ILE A 310 1.21 -1.24 -23.98
N TRP A 311 2.31 -1.08 -24.72
CA TRP A 311 2.37 -0.30 -25.98
C TRP A 311 2.87 -1.15 -27.14
N LYS A 312 2.39 -0.89 -28.36
CA LYS A 312 2.93 -1.40 -29.64
C LYS A 312 4.10 -0.54 -30.16
N SER A 313 5.00 -0.15 -29.28
CA SER A 313 6.22 0.59 -29.63
C SER A 313 7.28 0.45 -28.56
N VAL A 314 8.55 0.62 -28.94
CA VAL A 314 9.64 0.80 -27.99
C VAL A 314 9.55 2.19 -27.36
N LEU A 315 9.31 2.26 -26.05
CA LEU A 315 9.37 3.52 -25.32
C LEU A 315 10.79 4.05 -25.28
N SER A 316 10.94 5.37 -25.45
CA SER A 316 12.21 6.05 -25.27
C SER A 316 12.60 6.12 -23.79
N LEU A 317 13.91 6.27 -23.52
CA LEU A 317 14.40 6.46 -22.15
C LEU A 317 13.73 7.67 -21.45
N ALA A 318 13.44 8.75 -22.20
CA ALA A 318 12.76 9.91 -21.64
C ALA A 318 11.33 9.58 -21.19
N GLN A 319 10.58 8.82 -21.99
CA GLN A 319 9.23 8.36 -21.62
C GLN A 319 9.27 7.44 -20.39
N ILE A 320 10.23 6.52 -20.34
CA ILE A 320 10.43 5.60 -19.20
C ILE A 320 10.77 6.40 -17.92
N GLN A 321 11.64 7.40 -18.03
CA GLN A 321 11.95 8.30 -16.92
C GLN A 321 10.75 9.14 -16.50
N THR A 322 9.90 9.59 -17.43
CA THR A 322 8.65 10.28 -17.11
C THR A 322 7.74 9.40 -16.26
N LEU A 323 7.49 8.14 -16.68
CA LEU A 323 6.67 7.18 -15.91
C LEU A 323 7.20 7.01 -14.48
N TYR A 324 8.51 6.86 -14.31
CA TYR A 324 9.12 6.73 -12.99
C TYR A 324 9.04 8.02 -12.14
N ILE A 325 9.41 9.17 -12.71
CA ILE A 325 9.52 10.45 -11.98
C ILE A 325 8.16 10.99 -11.58
N GLN A 326 7.15 10.87 -12.46
CA GLN A 326 5.79 11.30 -12.16
C GLN A 326 5.10 10.33 -11.19
N GLY A 327 5.55 9.07 -11.14
CA GLY A 327 5.04 8.07 -10.21
C GLY A 327 3.69 7.49 -10.65
N LYS A 328 3.03 6.81 -9.71
CA LYS A 328 1.79 6.06 -9.98
C LYS A 328 0.56 6.93 -10.23
N ALA A 329 0.59 8.20 -9.83
CA ALA A 329 -0.49 9.15 -10.10
C ALA A 329 -0.44 9.78 -11.51
N PHE A 330 0.47 9.31 -12.38
CA PHE A 330 0.65 9.85 -13.70
C PHE A 330 -0.46 9.37 -14.66
N ASP A 331 -1.17 10.31 -15.27
CA ASP A 331 -2.21 10.00 -16.25
C ASP A 331 -1.58 9.52 -17.58
N ILE A 332 -1.35 8.21 -17.67
CA ILE A 332 -0.80 7.52 -18.85
C ILE A 332 -1.74 7.67 -20.05
N ALA A 333 -3.05 7.53 -19.84
CA ALA A 333 -4.05 7.56 -20.90
C ALA A 333 -4.05 8.90 -21.65
N THR A 334 -3.93 10.02 -20.92
CA THR A 334 -3.89 11.34 -21.54
C THR A 334 -2.52 11.67 -22.14
N ASN A 335 -1.43 11.32 -21.46
CA ASN A 335 -0.10 11.83 -21.79
C ASN A 335 0.76 10.87 -22.62
N MET A 336 0.40 9.58 -22.69
CA MET A 336 1.18 8.51 -23.33
C MET A 336 0.29 7.52 -24.11
N SER A 337 -0.81 7.98 -24.71
CA SER A 337 -1.77 7.15 -25.48
C SER A 337 -1.28 6.67 -26.85
N THR A 338 -0.21 7.27 -27.41
CA THR A 338 0.30 6.85 -28.73
C THR A 338 0.74 5.40 -28.68
N ASN A 339 0.13 4.55 -29.51
CA ASN A 339 0.33 3.10 -29.56
C ASN A 339 0.06 2.37 -28.23
N LEU A 340 -0.65 2.98 -27.29
CA LEU A 340 -1.09 2.33 -26.05
C LEU A 340 -2.17 1.31 -26.38
N VAL A 341 -1.96 0.06 -25.97
CA VAL A 341 -2.88 -1.06 -26.19
C VAL A 341 -3.87 -1.17 -25.04
N ALA A 342 -3.35 -1.22 -23.82
CA ALA A 342 -4.13 -1.36 -22.61
C ALA A 342 -3.40 -0.70 -21.45
N TYR A 343 -4.17 -0.21 -20.48
CA TYR A 343 -3.65 0.37 -19.25
C TYR A 343 -4.61 0.08 -18.09
N TRP A 344 -4.12 -0.56 -17.04
CA TRP A 344 -4.88 -0.84 -15.83
C TRP A 344 -4.21 -0.16 -14.63
N SER A 345 -4.88 0.86 -14.08
CA SER A 345 -4.39 1.60 -12.90
C SER A 345 -4.66 0.87 -11.59
N PHE A 346 -5.53 -0.14 -11.59
CA PHE A 346 -5.93 -0.89 -10.39
C PHE A 346 -6.37 -0.03 -9.18
N ASP A 347 -6.84 1.19 -9.44
CA ASP A 347 -7.45 2.10 -8.48
C ASP A 347 -8.88 1.65 -8.10
N ASN A 348 -8.97 0.46 -7.49
CA ASN A 348 -10.23 -0.18 -7.08
C ASN A 348 -11.16 -0.51 -8.27
N THR A 349 -10.59 -0.69 -9.46
CA THR A 349 -11.26 -1.22 -10.65
C THR A 349 -10.30 -2.06 -11.49
N GLY A 350 -10.85 -2.94 -12.33
CA GLY A 350 -10.11 -3.69 -13.36
C GLY A 350 -10.25 -3.08 -14.75
N ASP A 351 -10.84 -1.88 -14.83
CA ASP A 351 -11.11 -1.20 -16.10
C ASP A 351 -9.85 -0.81 -16.85
N ASP A 352 -9.95 -0.86 -18.18
CA ASP A 352 -8.91 -0.38 -19.07
C ASP A 352 -9.00 1.14 -19.29
N GLY A 353 -8.03 1.86 -18.73
CA GLY A 353 -7.87 3.30 -18.88
C GLY A 353 -7.34 3.76 -20.23
N SER A 354 -6.87 2.86 -21.11
CA SER A 354 -6.38 3.23 -22.45
C SER A 354 -7.47 3.76 -23.39
N GLY A 355 -8.73 3.45 -23.09
CA GLY A 355 -9.88 3.73 -23.95
C GLY A 355 -10.17 2.64 -24.98
N ASN A 356 -9.42 1.52 -25.00
CA ASN A 356 -9.61 0.42 -25.94
C ASN A 356 -10.57 -0.69 -25.45
N SER A 357 -11.11 -0.54 -24.24
CA SER A 357 -12.11 -1.44 -23.64
C SER A 357 -11.59 -2.84 -23.33
N PHE A 358 -10.31 -2.99 -23.00
CA PHE A 358 -9.71 -4.24 -22.56
C PHE A 358 -9.76 -4.43 -21.05
N SER A 359 -10.93 -4.26 -20.41
CA SER A 359 -11.06 -4.45 -18.96
C SER A 359 -10.58 -5.84 -18.53
N SER A 360 -9.82 -5.90 -17.45
CA SER A 360 -9.25 -7.12 -16.87
C SER A 360 -10.26 -7.87 -16.00
N THR A 361 -10.01 -9.16 -15.76
CA THR A 361 -10.77 -9.96 -14.77
C THR A 361 -9.87 -10.35 -13.61
N ILE A 362 -10.15 -9.81 -12.43
CA ILE A 362 -9.35 -10.03 -11.22
C ILE A 362 -9.98 -11.15 -10.38
N THR A 363 -9.16 -12.12 -9.98
CA THR A 363 -9.56 -13.25 -9.12
C THR A 363 -8.63 -13.29 -7.91
N GLY A 364 -9.20 -13.42 -6.70
CA GLY A 364 -8.44 -13.62 -5.45
C GLY A 364 -7.78 -12.35 -4.89
N ALA A 365 -7.00 -11.65 -5.72
CA ALA A 365 -6.21 -10.49 -5.33
C ALA A 365 -7.07 -9.35 -4.75
N ALA A 366 -6.54 -8.66 -3.73
CA ALA A 366 -7.25 -7.63 -3.01
C ALA A 366 -6.78 -6.21 -3.38
N TYR A 367 -7.71 -5.28 -3.54
CA TYR A 367 -7.34 -3.86 -3.62
C TYR A 367 -6.83 -3.36 -2.27
N THR A 368 -5.66 -2.73 -2.28
CA THR A 368 -5.03 -2.13 -1.10
C THR A 368 -4.71 -0.66 -1.32
N GLY A 369 -5.11 0.20 -0.38
CA GLY A 369 -4.71 1.62 -0.41
C GLY A 369 -3.27 1.81 0.08
N TYR A 370 -2.56 2.83 -0.42
CA TYR A 370 -1.14 3.07 -0.09
C TYR A 370 -0.77 4.51 0.25
#